data_AF-A0A6A7ANC9-F1
#
_entry.id   AF-A0A6A7ANC9-F1
#
_cell.length_a   1.000
_cell.length_b   1.000
_cell.length_c   1.000
_cell.angle_alpha   90.00
_cell.angle_beta   90.00
_cell.angle_gamma   90.00
#
_symmetry.space_group_name_H-M   'P 1'
#
loop_
_entity.id
_entity.type
_entity.pdbx_description
1 polymer ?
#
loop_
_entity_poly.entity_id
_entity_poly.type
_entity_poly.pdbx_seq_one_letter_code
_entity_poly.pdbx_strand_id
1 'polypeptide(L)'
;MQAKAQKQRYLTTYEANAVVEFLLQQKAFGTPVRMKHIAAIAFSATRNRPPADRPLKPPGPNWAKAFEKHRPEIAAKKSRPQDWNR
;
A
#
# COMPACT_ATOMS: atom_id res chain seq x y z
N MET A 1 20.33 17.13 -2.26
CA MET A 1 19.41 16.66 -3.33
C MET A 1 18.38 15.58 -2.88
N GLN A 2 18.12 15.37 -1.57
CA GLN A 2 17.21 14.30 -1.11
C GLN A 2 15.77 14.78 -0.80
N ALA A 3 15.55 16.09 -0.58
CA ALA A 3 14.27 16.63 -0.15
C ALA A 3 13.16 16.60 -1.22
N LYS A 4 13.51 16.74 -2.52
CA LYS A 4 12.50 16.78 -3.60
C LYS A 4 11.85 15.41 -3.86
N ALA A 5 12.63 14.32 -3.78
CA ALA A 5 12.15 12.97 -4.02
C ALA A 5 11.28 12.42 -2.88
N GLN A 6 11.55 12.84 -1.63
CA GLN A 6 10.68 12.50 -0.50
C GLN A 6 9.36 13.28 -0.52
N LYS A 7 9.37 14.54 -0.99
CA LYS A 7 8.17 15.39 -1.13
C LYS A 7 7.18 14.88 -2.19
N GLN A 8 7.63 14.06 -3.14
CA GLN A 8 6.79 13.42 -4.15
C GLN A 8 6.17 12.09 -3.70
N ARG A 9 6.47 11.59 -2.49
CA ARG A 9 5.83 10.39 -1.95
C ARG A 9 4.45 10.74 -1.40
N TYR A 10 3.44 10.02 -1.88
CA TYR A 10 2.06 10.16 -1.42
C TYR A 10 1.91 9.88 0.09
N LEU A 11 2.62 8.87 0.58
CA LEU A 11 2.71 8.52 2.00
C LEU A 11 4.03 9.00 2.60
N THR A 12 3.97 9.46 3.84
CA THR A 12 5.15 9.59 4.69
C THR A 12 5.75 8.21 4.99
N THR A 13 7.00 8.17 5.42
CA THR A 13 7.67 6.92 5.80
C THR A 13 6.91 6.17 6.91
N TYR A 14 6.38 6.90 7.89
CA TYR A 14 5.59 6.34 8.97
C TYR A 14 4.29 5.69 8.47
N GLU A 15 3.52 6.41 7.65
CA GLU A 15 2.26 5.86 7.10
C GLU A 15 2.53 4.68 6.16
N ALA A 16 3.60 4.73 5.36
CA ALA A 16 3.98 3.62 4.50
C ALA A 16 4.29 2.36 5.32
N ASN A 17 4.99 2.50 6.45
CA ASN A 17 5.26 1.36 7.34
C ASN A 17 3.97 0.81 7.96
N ALA A 18 3.08 1.68 8.44
CA ALA A 18 1.78 1.25 9.00
C ALA A 18 0.93 0.48 7.97
N VAL A 19 0.92 0.92 6.71
CA VAL A 19 0.24 0.20 5.63
C VAL A 19 0.89 -1.17 5.39
N VAL A 20 2.22 -1.25 5.40
CA VAL A 20 2.94 -2.52 5.24
C VAL A 20 2.62 -3.49 6.37
N GLU A 21 2.69 -3.04 7.62
CA GLU A 21 2.36 -3.85 8.80
C GLU A 21 0.93 -4.39 8.73
N PHE A 22 -0.04 -3.54 8.39
CA PHE A 22 -1.42 -3.96 8.18
C PHE A 22 -1.52 -5.05 7.10
N LEU A 23 -0.86 -4.88 5.96
CA LEU A 23 -0.88 -5.88 4.88
C LEU A 23 -0.25 -7.22 5.31
N LEU A 24 0.83 -7.17 6.10
CA LEU A 24 1.48 -8.36 6.65
C LEU A 24 0.59 -9.07 7.67
N GLN A 25 -0.10 -8.32 8.54
CA GLN A 25 -1.08 -8.88 9.48
C GLN A 25 -2.23 -9.58 8.75
N GLN A 26 -2.80 -8.94 7.73
CA GLN A 26 -3.86 -9.55 6.91
C GLN A 26 -3.40 -10.83 6.23
N LYS A 27 -2.15 -10.87 5.77
CA LYS A 27 -1.54 -12.09 5.24
C LYS A 27 -1.38 -13.17 6.32
N ALA A 28 -0.98 -12.81 7.53
CA ALA A 28 -0.87 -13.73 8.66
C ALA A 28 -2.24 -14.30 9.08
N PHE A 29 -3.31 -13.51 8.97
CA PHE A 29 -4.69 -13.96 9.20
C PHE A 29 -5.28 -14.80 8.05
N GLY A 30 -4.53 -15.06 6.98
CA GLY A 30 -4.99 -15.85 5.84
C GLY A 30 -5.92 -15.10 4.88
N THR A 31 -6.09 -13.79 5.06
CA THR A 31 -6.91 -12.92 4.21
C THR A 31 -6.04 -11.92 3.45
N PRO A 32 -5.26 -12.36 2.44
CA PRO A 32 -4.38 -11.45 1.71
C PRO A 32 -5.19 -10.35 0.99
N VAL A 33 -4.79 -9.10 1.22
CA VAL A 33 -5.42 -7.93 0.60
C VAL A 33 -5.09 -7.89 -0.89
N ARG A 34 -6.13 -7.76 -1.74
CA ARG A 34 -5.95 -7.63 -3.19
C ARG A 34 -5.34 -6.27 -3.54
N MET A 35 -4.43 -6.24 -4.52
CA MET A 35 -3.72 -5.04 -5.00
C MET A 35 -4.64 -3.84 -5.27
N LYS A 36 -5.84 -4.07 -5.81
CA LYS A 36 -6.84 -3.02 -6.09
C LYS A 36 -7.26 -2.20 -4.86
N HIS A 37 -7.12 -2.76 -3.65
CA HIS A 37 -7.52 -2.10 -2.41
C HIS A 37 -6.37 -1.34 -1.74
N ILE A 38 -5.12 -1.56 -2.15
CA ILE A 38 -3.95 -0.95 -1.51
C ILE A 38 -3.98 0.58 -1.62
N ALA A 39 -4.39 1.13 -2.77
CA ALA A 39 -4.54 2.57 -2.95
C ALA A 39 -5.58 3.18 -1.99
N ALA A 40 -6.70 2.50 -1.76
CA ALA A 40 -7.74 2.96 -0.85
C ALA A 40 -7.32 2.86 0.63
N ILE A 41 -6.55 1.83 0.98
CA ILE A 41 -5.96 1.68 2.33
C ILE A 41 -4.94 2.79 2.57
N ALA A 42 -4.06 3.05 1.60
CA ALA A 42 -3.11 4.16 1.67
C ALA A 42 -3.82 5.50 1.84
N PHE A 43 -4.89 5.75 1.09
CA PHE A 43 -5.71 6.97 1.25
C PHE A 43 -6.32 7.06 2.65
N SER A 44 -6.81 5.95 3.19
CA SER A 44 -7.37 5.90 4.55
C SER A 44 -6.30 6.19 5.61
N ALA A 45 -5.06 5.73 5.44
CA ALA A 45 -3.96 6.04 6.34
C ALA A 45 -3.67 7.56 6.40
N THR A 46 -3.81 8.29 5.29
CA THR A 46 -3.61 9.75 5.27
C THR A 46 -4.68 10.54 5.99
N ARG A 47 -5.79 9.91 6.40
CA ARG A 47 -6.86 10.62 7.15
C ARG A 47 -6.41 11.08 8.53
N ASN A 48 -5.40 10.43 9.12
CA ASN A 48 -4.82 10.83 10.39
C ASN A 48 -4.04 12.16 10.33
N ARG A 49 -3.79 12.69 9.12
CA ARG A 49 -3.14 13.99 8.95
C ARG A 49 -4.07 15.16 9.31
N PRO A 50 -3.50 16.32 9.67
CA PRO A 50 -4.24 17.58 9.75
C PRO A 50 -4.98 17.86 8.44
N PRO A 51 -6.14 18.55 8.48
CA PRO A 51 -6.93 18.86 7.28
C PRO A 51 -6.12 19.57 6.17
N ALA A 52 -5.14 20.39 6.54
CA ALA A 52 -4.29 21.13 5.61
C ALA A 52 -3.34 20.23 4.79
N ASP A 53 -2.87 19.12 5.35
CA ASP A 53 -1.88 18.22 4.72
C ASP A 53 -2.51 16.93 4.16
N ARG A 54 -3.85 16.83 4.25
CA ARG A 54 -4.59 15.66 3.79
C ARG A 54 -4.79 15.73 2.28
N PRO A 55 -4.42 14.66 1.53
CA PRO A 55 -4.75 14.61 0.12
C PRO A 55 -6.26 14.50 -0.08
N LEU A 56 -6.80 15.21 -1.09
CA LEU A 56 -8.23 15.17 -1.42
C LEU A 56 -8.62 13.94 -2.24
N LYS A 57 -7.65 13.36 -2.96
CA LYS A 57 -7.86 12.25 -3.89
C LYS A 57 -7.00 11.05 -3.51
N PRO A 58 -7.50 9.82 -3.71
CA PRO A 58 -6.70 8.62 -3.55
C PRO A 58 -5.53 8.61 -4.56
N PRO A 59 -4.48 7.82 -4.29
CA PRO A 59 -3.39 7.68 -5.23
C PRO A 59 -3.86 6.96 -6.51
N GLY A 60 -3.24 7.29 -7.64
CA GLY A 60 -3.66 6.78 -8.96
C GLY A 60 -3.52 5.27 -9.14
N PRO A 61 -4.10 4.70 -10.21
CA PRO A 61 -4.20 3.24 -10.40
C PRO A 61 -2.84 2.51 -10.46
N ASN A 62 -1.80 3.17 -11.00
CA ASN A 62 -0.45 2.59 -11.07
C ASN A 62 0.35 2.73 -9.78
N TRP A 63 -0.15 3.47 -8.80
CA TRP A 63 0.57 3.76 -7.56
C TRP A 63 0.77 2.51 -6.70
N ALA A 64 -0.24 1.65 -6.59
CA ALA A 64 -0.14 0.43 -5.79
C ALA A 64 0.98 -0.50 -6.32
N LYS A 65 1.11 -0.61 -7.64
CA LYS A 65 2.19 -1.38 -8.29
C LYS A 65 3.56 -0.75 -8.07
N ALA A 66 3.65 0.58 -8.11
CA ALA A 66 4.89 1.30 -7.78
C ALA A 66 5.27 1.10 -6.31
N PHE A 67 4.30 1.13 -5.40
CA PHE A 67 4.47 0.91 -3.97
C PHE A 67 5.00 -0.50 -3.67
N GLU A 68 4.43 -1.53 -4.30
CA GLU A 68 4.92 -2.92 -4.23
C GLU A 68 6.37 -3.05 -4.72
N LYS A 69 6.73 -2.39 -5.84
CA LYS A 69 8.11 -2.39 -6.35
C LYS A 69 9.11 -1.80 -5.36
N HIS A 70 8.69 -0.80 -4.57
CA HIS A 70 9.54 -0.18 -3.55
C HIS A 70 9.57 -0.95 -2.23
N ARG A 71 8.65 -1.89 -2.00
CA ARG A 71 8.51 -2.66 -0.76
C ARG A 71 8.33 -4.14 -1.11
N PRO A 72 9.43 -4.88 -1.37
CA PRO A 72 9.34 -6.30 -1.72
C PRO A 72 8.73 -7.16 -0.60
N GLU A 73 8.70 -6.66 0.65
CA GLU A 73 8.07 -7.31 1.81
C GLU A 73 6.56 -7.58 1.62
N ILE A 74 5.87 -6.66 0.92
CA ILE A 74 4.44 -6.78 0.63
C ILE A 74 4.16 -7.48 -0.70
N ALA A 75 5.20 -7.91 -1.42
CA ALA A 75 5.04 -8.58 -2.71
C ALA A 75 4.06 -9.74 -2.52
N ALA A 76 2.89 -9.58 -3.14
CA ALA A 76 1.87 -10.61 -3.05
C ALA A 76 2.44 -11.83 -3.75
N LYS A 77 2.56 -12.95 -3.02
CA LYS A 77 2.87 -14.25 -3.66
C LYS A 77 1.74 -14.45 -4.66
N LYS A 78 2.03 -14.29 -5.96
CA LYS A 78 1.02 -14.38 -7.03
C LYS A 78 0.22 -15.64 -6.75
N SER A 79 -1.10 -15.49 -6.55
CA SER A 79 -2.00 -16.62 -6.33
C SER A 79 -1.65 -17.64 -7.41
N ARG A 80 -1.09 -18.78 -7.01
CA ARG A 80 -0.97 -19.88 -7.95
C ARG A 80 -2.40 -20.22 -8.38
N PRO A 81 -2.63 -20.57 -9.65
CA PRO A 81 -3.91 -21.13 -10.05
C PRO A 81 -4.30 -22.20 -9.03
N GLN A 82 -5.54 -22.12 -8.51
CA GLN A 82 -6.10 -23.22 -7.73
C GLN A 82 -5.92 -24.48 -8.56
N ASP A 83 -5.29 -25.52 -8.01
CA ASP A 83 -5.22 -26.80 -8.73
C ASP A 83 -6.64 -27.37 -8.76
N TRP A 84 -7.24 -27.41 -9.96
CA TRP A 84 -8.62 -27.86 -10.16
C TRP A 84 -8.74 -29.39 -10.20
N ASN A 85 -7.62 -30.12 -10.11
CA ASN A 85 -7.62 -31.56 -9.96
C ASN A 85 -7.94 -31.93 -8.51
N ARG A 86 -9.23 -32.07 -8.22
CA ARG A 86 -9.75 -32.63 -6.98
C ARG A 86 -10.55 -33.89 -7.26
#